data_AF-A0A139WTE9-F1
#
_entry.id   AF-A0A139WTE9-F1
#
_cell.length_a   1.000
_cell.length_b   1.000
_cell.length_c   1.000
_cell.angle_alpha   90.00
_cell.angle_beta   90.00
_cell.angle_gamma   90.00
#
_symmetry.space_group_name_H-M   'P 1'
#
loop_
_entity.id
_entity.type
_entity.pdbx_description
1 polymer ?
#
loop_
_entity_poly.entity_id
_entity_poly.type
_entity_poly.pdbx_seq_one_letter_code
_entity_poly.pdbx_strand_id
1 'polypeptide(L)' 'MQIVTSWMQKGEKQGELKLLMRLLNRRLGEISPQLMGRIENLSTPELENLGEALLDFSSVADLEAWFENLS' A
#
# COMPACT_ATOMS: atom_id res chain seq x y z
N MET A 1 18.63 -22.73 0.36
CA MET A 1 18.27 -22.43 -1.03
C MET A 1 16.78 -22.10 -1.03
N GLN A 2 16.41 -20.83 -1.11
CA GLN A 2 14.99 -20.45 -1.15
C GLN A 2 14.56 -20.28 -2.60
N ILE A 3 13.74 -21.21 -3.07
CA ILE A 3 13.06 -21.07 -4.36
C ILE A 3 11.75 -20.36 -4.08
N VAL A 4 11.81 -19.05 -3.82
CA VAL A 4 10.59 -18.24 -3.86
C VAL A 4 10.24 -18.10 -5.32
N THR A 5 9.16 -18.73 -5.75
CA THR A 5 8.71 -18.72 -7.14
C THR A 5 7.92 -17.45 -7.42
N SER A 6 7.90 -17.00 -8.68
CA SER A 6 7.22 -15.75 -9.08
C SER A 6 5.74 -15.68 -8.65
N TRP A 7 5.05 -16.83 -8.57
CA TRP A 7 3.66 -16.87 -8.08
C TRP A 7 3.54 -16.66 -6.57
N MET A 8 4.53 -17.05 -5.77
CA MET A 8 4.54 -16.79 -4.32
C MET A 8 4.71 -15.30 -4.05
N GLN A 9 5.68 -14.66 -4.72
CA GLN A 9 5.90 -13.20 -4.63
C GLN A 9 4.66 -12.41 -5.09
N LYS A 10 4.01 -12.86 -6.17
CA LYS A 10 2.76 -12.25 -6.64
C LYS A 10 1.63 -12.40 -5.61
N GLY A 11 1.50 -13.58 -5.01
CA GLY A 11 0.48 -13.85 -3.99
C GLY A 11 0.67 -13.02 -2.73
N GLU A 12 1.92 -12.85 -2.29
CA GLU A 12 2.30 -11.99 -1.17
C GLU A 12 1.92 -10.54 -1.43
N LYS A 13 2.39 -9.97 -2.56
CA LYS A 13 2.04 -8.59 -2.96
C LYS A 13 0.52 -8.38 -3.05
N GLN A 14 -0.21 -9.32 -3.64
CA GLN A 14 -1.67 -9.23 -3.74
C GLN A 14 -2.38 -9.27 -2.39
N GLY A 15 -1.90 -10.11 -1.47
CA GLY A 15 -2.43 -10.22 -0.12
C GLY A 15 -2.21 -8.92 0.68
N GLU A 16 -1.02 -8.37 0.59
CA GLU A 16 -0.63 -7.11 1.23
C GLU A 16 -1.44 -5.92 0.68
N LEU A 17 -1.51 -5.77 -0.64
CA LEU A 17 -2.32 -4.75 -1.29
C LEU A 17 -3.79 -4.82 -0.83
N LYS A 18 -4.38 -6.02 -0.78
CA LYS A 18 -5.76 -6.21 -0.32
C LYS A 18 -5.94 -5.80 1.14
N LEU A 19 -4.96 -6.07 2.00
CA LEU A 19 -5.01 -5.67 3.40
C LEU A 19 -4.91 -4.15 3.52
N LEU A 20 -3.93 -3.52 2.88
CA LEU A 20 -3.71 -2.08 2.92
C LEU A 20 -4.92 -1.30 2.41
N MET A 21 -5.56 -1.73 1.31
CA MET A 21 -6.78 -1.10 0.81
C MET A 21 -7.92 -1.09 1.84
N ARG A 22 -8.08 -2.18 2.61
CA ARG A 22 -9.11 -2.25 3.65
C ARG A 22 -8.76 -1.35 4.84
N LEU A 23 -7.49 -1.27 5.20
CA LEU A 23 -7.04 -0.45 6.33
C LEU A 23 -7.07 1.04 6.00
N LEU A 24 -6.63 1.43 4.81
CA LEU A 24 -6.73 2.80 4.29
C LEU A 24 -8.19 3.26 4.24
N ASN A 25 -9.08 2.44 3.67
CA ASN A 25 -10.51 2.78 3.66
C ASN A 25 -11.10 2.91 5.08
N ARG A 26 -10.64 2.08 6.02
CA ARG A 26 -11.10 2.14 7.42
C ARG A 26 -10.58 3.37 8.17
N ARG A 27 -9.34 3.79 7.90
CA ARG A 27 -8.68 4.88 8.62
C ARG A 27 -9.00 6.26 8.02
N LEU A 28 -9.01 6.36 6.70
CA LEU A 28 -9.12 7.63 5.97
C LEU A 28 -10.50 7.84 5.34
N GLY A 29 -11.37 6.83 5.38
CA GLY A 29 -12.63 6.84 4.65
C GLY A 29 -12.44 6.43 3.18
N GLU A 30 -13.38 6.80 2.32
CA GLU A 30 -13.35 6.38 0.92
C GLU A 30 -12.14 6.96 0.17
N ILE A 31 -11.22 6.07 -0.25
CA ILE A 31 -10.06 6.44 -1.06
C ILE A 31 -10.48 6.61 -2.52
N SER A 32 -9.97 7.63 -3.21
CA SER A 32 -10.29 7.87 -4.61
C SER A 32 -9.74 6.76 -5.53
N PRO A 33 -10.41 6.45 -6.66
CA PRO A 33 -9.90 5.47 -7.63
C PRO A 33 -8.48 5.79 -8.14
N GLN A 34 -8.14 7.08 -8.23
CA GLN A 34 -6.81 7.54 -8.64
C GLN A 34 -5.75 7.13 -7.62
N LEU A 35 -6.01 7.34 -6.33
CA LEU A 35 -5.09 6.93 -5.27
C LEU A 35 -5.01 5.40 -5.17
N MET A 36 -6.13 4.69 -5.34
CA MET A 36 -6.11 3.22 -5.40
C MET A 36 -5.16 2.73 -6.50
N GLY A 37 -5.30 3.26 -7.72
CA GLY A 37 -4.42 2.89 -8.83
C GLY A 37 -2.93 3.19 -8.58
N ARG A 38 -2.61 4.24 -7.82
CA ARG A 38 -1.22 4.51 -7.41
C ARG A 38 -0.70 3.45 -6.44
N ILE A 39 -1.49 3.07 -5.44
CA ILE A 39 -1.14 2.04 -4.45
C ILE A 39 -0.94 0.68 -5.13
N GLU A 40 -1.78 0.31 -6.11
CA GLU A 40 -1.64 -0.95 -6.85
C GLU A 40 -0.31 -1.08 -7.62
N ASN A 41 0.27 0.05 -8.02
CA ASN A 41 1.53 0.11 -8.76
C ASN A 41 2.76 0.08 -7.85
N LEU A 42 2.62 0.23 -6.53
CA LEU A 42 3.73 0.14 -5.60
C LEU A 42 4.39 -1.24 -5.62
N SER A 43 5.71 -1.28 -5.48
CA SER A 43 6.49 -2.49 -5.23
C SER A 43 6.19 -3.05 -3.83
N THR A 44 6.54 -4.31 -3.58
CA THR A 44 6.35 -4.94 -2.26
C THR A 44 7.02 -4.14 -1.13
N PRO A 45 8.28 -3.68 -1.24
CA PRO A 45 8.90 -2.87 -0.18
C PRO A 45 8.20 -1.53 0.07
N GLU A 46 7.64 -0.91 -0.97
CA GLU A 46 6.87 0.34 -0.82
C GLU A 46 5.51 0.08 -0.15
N LEU A 47 4.89 -1.08 -0.39
CA LEU A 47 3.68 -1.50 0.32
C LEU A 47 3.97 -1.78 1.80
N GLU A 48 5.08 -2.43 2.11
CA GLU A 48 5.51 -2.69 3.50
C GLU A 48 5.72 -1.35 4.23
N ASN A 49 6.43 -0.42 3.58
CA ASN A 49 6.65 0.93 4.11
C ASN A 49 5.33 1.71 4.29
N LEU A 50 4.41 1.62 3.34
CA LEU A 50 3.08 2.21 3.45
C LEU A 50 2.31 1.63 4.64
N GLY A 51 2.47 0.34 4.92
CA GLY A 51 1.84 -0.32 6.06
C GLY A 51 2.30 0.23 7.42
N GLU A 52 3.57 0.60 7.54
CA GLU A 52 4.09 1.29 8.72
C GLU A 52 3.59 2.74 8.80
N ALA A 53 3.75 3.51 7.71
CA ALA A 53 3.36 4.91 7.66
C ALA A 53 1.85 5.12 7.87
N LEU A 54 1.03 4.15 7.44
CA LEU A 54 -0.41 4.12 7.66
C LEU A 54 -0.77 4.34 9.14
N LEU A 55 0.05 3.87 10.09
CA LEU A 55 -0.19 3.99 11.52
C LEU A 55 -0.14 5.44 12.01
N ASP A 56 0.41 6.36 11.23
CA ASP A 56 0.50 7.79 11.55
C ASP A 56 -0.50 8.66 10.77
N PHE A 57 -1.14 8.12 9.72
CA PHE A 57 -2.07 8.90 8.89
C PHE A 57 -3.35 9.29 9.63
N SER A 58 -3.69 10.58 9.61
CA SER A 58 -4.94 11.12 10.15
C SER A 58 -5.92 11.55 9.05
N SER A 59 -5.45 11.69 7.82
CA SER A 59 -6.22 12.18 6.67
C SER A 59 -5.68 11.67 5.33
N VAL A 60 -6.46 11.85 4.26
CA VAL A 60 -6.01 11.55 2.90
C VAL A 60 -4.80 12.39 2.49
N ALA A 61 -4.67 13.61 3.03
CA ALA A 61 -3.52 14.46 2.76
C ALA A 61 -2.19 13.85 3.25
N ASP A 62 -2.21 13.06 4.33
CA ASP A 62 -1.01 12.36 4.82
C ASP A 62 -0.55 11.27 3.84
N LEU A 63 -1.52 10.56 3.22
CA LEU A 63 -1.25 9.59 2.17
C LEU A 63 -0.67 10.27 0.92
N GLU A 64 -1.23 11.41 0.52
CA GLU A 64 -0.74 12.20 -0.61
C GLU A 64 0.69 12.70 -0.36
N ALA A 65 0.96 13.24 0.83
CA ALA A 65 2.30 13.66 1.24
C ALA A 65 3.29 12.50 1.29
N TRP A 66 2.87 11.33 1.78
CA TRP A 66 3.70 10.12 1.75
C TRP A 66 4.10 9.75 0.32
N PHE A 67 3.16 9.83 -0.63
CA PHE A 67 3.42 9.61 -2.04
C PHE A 67 4.39 10.63 -2.67
N GLU A 68 4.38 11.88 -2.20
CA GLU A 68 5.32 12.92 -2.64
C GLU A 68 6.75 12.65 -2.14
N ASN A 69 6.89 12.01 -0.98
CA ASN A 69 8.17 11.64 -0.38
C ASN A 69 8.76 10.34 -0.92
N LEU A 70 8.07 9.65 -1.83
CA LEU A 70 8.52 8.39 -2.43
C LEU A 70 9.65 8.55 -3.48
N SER A 71 10.11 9.78 -3.73
CA SER A 71 11.08 10.14 -4.78
C SER A 71 12.52 9.72 -4.50
#